data_AF-A0A246NLF0-F1
#
_entry.id   AF-A0A246NLF0-F1
#
_cell.length_a   1.000
_cell.length_b   1.000
_cell.length_c   1.000
_cell.angle_alpha   90.00
_cell.angle_beta   90.00
_cell.angle_gamma   90.00
#
_symmetry.space_group_name_H-M   'P 1'
#
loop_
_entity.id
_entity.type
_entity.pdbx_description
1 polymer ?
#
loop_
_entity_poly.entity_id
_entity_poly.type
_entity_poly.pdbx_seq_one_letter_code
_entity_poly.pdbx_strand_id
1 'polypeptide(L)' 'MITVTECQFLDNGERRIYTLTDSSTVVECPRFPGRTRFRFYDSRNRAIYDRSSCTAMKKGVEQFKKMRGIRS' A
#
# COMPACT_ATOMS: atom_id res chain seq x y z
N MET A 1 -7.00 -5.29 12.95
CA MET A 1 -6.41 -5.82 11.70
C MET A 1 -6.38 -4.69 10.70
N ILE A 2 -5.23 -4.39 10.09
CA ILE A 2 -5.12 -3.33 9.08
C ILE A 2 -5.48 -3.93 7.72
N THR A 3 -6.53 -3.43 7.07
CA THR A 3 -6.96 -3.84 5.74
C THR A 3 -7.13 -2.63 4.82
N VAL A 4 -7.20 -2.87 3.51
CA VAL A 4 -7.45 -1.81 2.52
C VAL A 4 -8.95 -1.51 2.48
N THR A 5 -9.30 -0.24 2.63
CA THR A 5 -10.66 0.28 2.44
C THR A 5 -10.87 0.80 1.03
N GLU A 6 -9.85 1.42 0.44
CA GLU A 6 -9.91 2.04 -0.87
C GLU A 6 -8.62 1.81 -1.66
N CYS A 7 -8.75 1.69 -2.98
CA CYS A 7 -7.63 1.53 -3.90
C CYS A 7 -7.81 2.46 -5.09
N GLN A 8 -6.87 3.40 -5.26
CA GLN A 8 -6.85 4.34 -6.38
C GLN A 8 -5.72 3.96 -7.35
N PHE A 9 -6.05 3.89 -8.64
CA PHE A 9 -5.09 3.67 -9.72
C PHE A 9 -4.79 5.00 -10.39
N LEU A 10 -3.53 5.45 -10.30
CA LEU A 10 -3.03 6.68 -10.91
C LEU A 10 -2.02 6.32 -12.00
N ASP A 11 -1.69 7.30 -12.85
CA ASP A 11 -0.66 7.17 -13.88
C ASP A 11 -0.89 5.93 -14.77
N ASN A 12 -2.16 5.66 -15.17
CA ASN A 12 -2.56 4.47 -15.92
C ASN A 12 -2.18 3.13 -15.25
N GLY A 13 -2.15 3.10 -13.91
CA GLY A 13 -1.81 1.94 -13.11
C GLY A 13 -0.32 1.82 -12.73
N GLU A 14 0.53 2.75 -13.16
CA GLU A 14 1.94 2.85 -12.74
C GLU A 14 2.10 3.28 -11.28
N ARG A 15 1.04 3.86 -10.69
CA ARG A 15 0.97 4.19 -9.27
C ARG A 15 -0.36 3.71 -8.70
N ARG A 16 -0.30 3.06 -7.55
CA ARG A 16 -1.47 2.58 -6.82
C ARG A 16 -1.40 3.13 -5.40
N ILE A 17 -2.49 3.76 -4.97
CA ILE A 17 -2.61 4.26 -3.60
C ILE A 17 -3.65 3.40 -2.89
N TYR A 18 -3.22 2.74 -1.84
CA TYR A 18 -4.07 1.93 -0.98
C TYR A 18 -4.33 2.71 0.31
N THR A 19 -5.58 3.06 0.57
CA THR A 19 -6.01 3.62 1.85
C THR A 19 -6.39 2.49 2.78
N LEU A 20 -5.86 2.52 4.01
CA LEU A 20 -6.10 1.51 5.02
C LEU A 20 -7.17 1.94 6.02
N THR A 21 -7.68 1.00 6.82
CA THR A 21 -8.73 1.22 7.84
C THR A 21 -8.39 2.28 8.88
N ASP A 22 -7.11 2.50 9.17
CA ASP A 22 -6.61 3.51 10.11
C ASP A 22 -6.28 4.85 9.43
N SER A 23 -6.74 5.05 8.19
CA SER A 23 -6.43 6.19 7.32
C SER A 23 -4.96 6.33 6.94
N SER A 24 -4.11 5.36 7.30
CA SER A 24 -2.76 5.27 6.75
C SER A 24 -2.82 4.88 5.27
N THR A 25 -1.74 5.15 4.53
CA THR A 25 -1.70 4.88 3.09
C THR A 25 -0.44 4.12 2.68
N VAL A 26 -0.60 3.27 1.68
CA VAL A 26 0.51 2.60 0.98
C VAL A 26 0.50 3.05 -0.47
N VAL A 27 1.60 3.63 -0.90
CA VAL A 27 1.83 3.93 -2.32
C VAL A 27 2.68 2.81 -2.90
N GLU A 28 2.14 2.09 -3.87
CA GLU A 28 2.86 1.13 -4.67
C GLU A 28 3.14 1.71 -6.06
N CYS A 29 4.39 1.64 -6.49
CA CYS A 29 4.81 1.99 -7.83
C CYS A 29 5.41 0.74 -8.51
N PRO A 30 4.61 -0.08 -9.22
CA PRO A 30 5.04 -1.39 -9.74
C PRO A 30 6.29 -1.36 -10.63
N ARG A 31 6.57 -0.22 -11.27
CA ARG A 31 7.78 0.03 -12.08
C ARG A 31 9.08 -0.12 -11.30
N PHE A 32 9.06 0.10 -9.98
CA PHE A 32 10.26 -0.03 -9.15
C PHE A 32 10.43 -1.45 -8.58
N PRO A 33 11.67 -1.98 -8.53
CA PRO A 33 11.93 -3.31 -7.99
C PRO A 33 11.99 -3.32 -6.45
N GLY A 34 11.58 -4.44 -5.86
CA GLY A 34 11.87 -4.75 -4.46
C GLY A 34 11.28 -3.76 -3.44
N ARG A 35 12.11 -3.25 -2.53
CA ARG A 35 11.67 -2.41 -1.40
C ARG A 35 11.27 -1.00 -1.83
N THR A 36 11.87 -0.46 -2.88
CA THR A 36 11.58 0.91 -3.37
C THR A 36 10.21 1.01 -4.05
N ARG A 37 9.60 -0.15 -4.34
CA ARG A 37 8.23 -0.25 -4.87
C ARG A 37 7.18 0.33 -3.92
N PHE A 38 7.39 0.21 -2.61
CA PHE A 38 6.41 0.60 -1.62
C PHE A 38 6.86 1.79 -0.79
N ARG A 39 5.97 2.75 -0.60
CA ARG A 39 6.11 3.85 0.36
C ARG A 39 4.92 3.80 1.31
N PHE A 40 5.20 4.00 2.59
CA PHE A 40 4.22 3.86 3.67
C PHE A 40 4.07 5.20 4.37
N TYR A 41 2.83 5.62 4.61
CA TYR A 41 2.52 6.89 5.26
C TYR A 41 1.48 6.68 6.35
N ASP A 42 1.64 7.36 7.48
CA ASP A 42 0.62 7.39 8.53
C ASP A 42 -0.59 8.25 8.10
N SER A 43 -1.63 8.30 8.94
CA SER A 43 -2.82 9.12 8.69
C SER A 43 -2.57 10.63 8.66
N ARG A 44 -1.38 11.07 9.08
CA ARG A 44 -0.91 12.46 9.01
C ARG A 44 0.02 12.68 7.82
N ASN A 45 0.07 11.74 6.88
CA ASN A 45 0.92 11.76 5.69
C ASN A 45 2.43 11.80 6.00
N ARG A 46 2.85 11.31 7.18
CA ARG A 46 4.27 11.18 7.53
C ARG A 46 4.79 9.82 7.10
N ALA A 47 5.98 9.79 6.52
CA ALA A 47 6.59 8.55 6.07
C ALA A 47 6.87 7.61 7.26
N ILE A 48 6.44 6.36 7.14
CA ILE A 48 6.69 5.29 8.10
C ILE A 48 7.87 4.46 7.58
N TYR A 49 8.92 4.38 8.39
CA TYR A 49 10.09 3.51 8.12
C TYR A 49 10.17 2.33 9.08
N ASP A 50 9.29 2.27 10.09
CA ASP A 50 9.26 1.16 11.02
C ASP A 50 8.89 -0.16 10.30
N ARG A 51 9.70 -1.20 10.55
CA ARG A 51 9.59 -2.47 9.84
C ARG A 51 8.32 -3.23 10.20
N SER A 52 7.86 -3.12 11.44
CA SER A 52 6.67 -3.83 11.91
C SER A 52 5.41 -3.25 11.28
N SER A 53 5.28 -1.92 11.29
CA SER A 53 4.20 -1.18 10.63
C SER A 53 4.20 -1.44 9.12
N CYS A 54 5.35 -1.31 8.46
CA CYS A 54 5.45 -1.57 7.01
C CYS A 54 5.03 -3.00 6.66
N THR A 55 5.41 -3.99 7.47
CA THR A 55 5.03 -5.39 7.25
C THR A 55 3.52 -5.61 7.42
N ALA A 56 2.91 -5.00 8.45
CA ALA A 56 1.47 -5.09 8.67
C ALA A 56 0.67 -4.44 7.53
N MET A 57 1.05 -3.22 7.12
CA MET A 57 0.42 -2.51 6.01
C MET A 57 0.55 -3.29 4.70
N LYS A 58 1.75 -3.82 4.41
CA LYS A 58 1.99 -4.63 3.22
C LYS A 58 1.13 -5.89 3.21
N LYS A 59 0.99 -6.59 4.35
CA LYS A 59 0.08 -7.76 4.45
C LYS A 59 -1.36 -7.39 4.09
N GLY A 60 -1.86 -6.25 4.57
CA GLY A 60 -3.18 -5.75 4.23
C GLY A 60 -3.36 -5.54 2.72
N VAL A 61 -2.36 -4.92 2.07
CA VAL A 61 -2.35 -4.71 0.61
C VAL A 61 -2.31 -6.03 -0.16
N GLU A 62 -1.44 -6.97 0.21
CA GLU A 62 -1.34 -8.26 -0.48
C GLU A 62 -2.61 -9.11 -0.34
N GLN A 63 -3.25 -9.08 0.84
CA GLN A 63 -4.54 -9.73 1.04
C GLN A 63 -5.64 -9.10 0.17
N PHE A 64 -5.69 -7.78 0.09
CA PHE A 64 -6.63 -7.07 -0.79
C PHE A 64 -6.41 -7.42 -2.26
N LYS A 65 -5.16 -7.42 -2.73
CA LYS A 65 -4.82 -7.84 -4.10
C LYS A 65 -5.29 -9.25 -4.40
N LYS A 66 -5.04 -10.20 -3.49
CA LYS A 66 -5.49 -11.58 -3.60
C LYS A 66 -7.01 -11.68 -3.71
N MET A 67 -7.75 -10.94 -2.88
CA MET A 67 -9.21 -10.91 -2.93
C MET A 67 -9.77 -10.30 -4.21
N ARG A 68 -9.10 -9.28 -4.76
CA ARG A 68 -9.55 -8.54 -5.95
C ARG A 68 -8.97 -9.08 -7.28
N GLY A 69 -8.12 -10.10 -7.23
CA GLY A 69 -7.44 -10.63 -8.42
C GLY A 69 -6.44 -9.65 -9.06
N ILE A 70 -5.95 -8.66 -8.30
CA ILE A 70 -5.00 -7.66 -8.79
C ILE A 70 -3.60 -8.28 -8.85
N ARG A 71 -2.98 -8.32 -10.03
CA ARG A 71 -1.60 -8.81 -10.20
C ARG A 71 -0.56 -7.75 -9.76
N SER A 72 0.48 -8.23 -9.09
CA SER A 72 1.61 -7.48 -8.51
C SER A 72 2.82 -7.39 -9.43
#